data_AF-A0A315XZA9-F1
#
_entry.id   AF-A0A315XZA9-F1
#
_cell.length_a   1.000
_cell.length_b   1.000
_cell.length_c   1.000
_cell.angle_alpha   90.00
_cell.angle_beta   90.00
_cell.angle_gamma   90.00
#
_symmetry.space_group_name_H-M   'P 1'
#
loop_
_entity.id
_entity.type
_entity.pdbx_description
1 polymer ?
#
loop_
_entity_poly.entity_id
_entity_poly.type
_entity_poly.pdbx_seq_one_letter_code
_entity_poly.pdbx_strand_id
1 'polypeptide(L)'
;MNDKNAAPVQIMLSDLPKEFHLMKFLVGSKSERIKKEEQLSYDAGQIVGKMRDALKKQYVDDEGDVNLNKLCVRLVFCFYAEDAEVFKRRQFRDYLKDIPVNKWHRELKDLFRVLNTSPDERNPYDDAKLNDFPYVNGGLFGGNDIIIPNFTEEIADIILNSACEFD
;
A
#
# COMPACT_ATOMS: atom_id res chain seq x y z
N MET A 1 -2.21 -8.55 32.14
CA MET A 1 -1.81 -7.18 32.53
C MET A 1 -0.30 -7.19 32.71
N ASN A 2 0.43 -6.43 31.90
CA ASN A 2 1.90 -6.39 31.93
C ASN A 2 2.30 -5.09 32.63
N ASP A 3 2.59 -5.18 33.93
CA ASP A 3 2.95 -4.03 34.75
C ASP A 3 4.43 -3.71 34.53
N LYS A 4 4.73 -2.53 33.96
CA LYS A 4 6.07 -2.15 33.51
C LYS A 4 7.06 -1.88 34.66
N ASN A 5 6.57 -1.87 35.91
CA ASN A 5 7.36 -1.61 37.12
C ASN A 5 7.41 -2.81 38.10
N ALA A 6 7.00 -4.02 37.67
CA ALA A 6 7.09 -5.20 38.53
C ALA A 6 8.56 -5.65 38.73
N ALA A 7 8.89 -6.07 39.96
CA ALA A 7 10.19 -6.64 40.27
C ALA A 7 10.48 -7.89 39.40
N PRO A 8 11.74 -8.11 38.98
CA PRO A 8 12.08 -9.23 38.09
C PRO A 8 11.82 -10.57 38.79
N VAL A 9 11.21 -11.50 38.05
CA VAL A 9 11.01 -12.88 38.51
C VAL A 9 12.35 -13.60 38.51
N GLN A 10 12.79 -14.07 39.67
CA GLN A 10 14.03 -14.84 39.84
C GLN A 10 13.71 -16.30 40.16
N ILE A 11 14.37 -17.22 39.47
CA ILE A 11 14.27 -18.66 39.72
C ILE A 11 15.66 -19.29 39.73
N MET A 12 15.80 -20.41 40.44
CA MET A 12 17.02 -21.23 40.36
C MET A 12 17.08 -21.95 39.02
N LEU A 13 18.27 -22.02 38.42
CA LEU A 13 18.48 -22.69 37.13
C LEU A 13 18.07 -24.17 37.17
N SER A 14 18.25 -24.83 38.32
CA SER A 14 17.84 -26.23 38.54
C SER A 14 16.33 -26.44 38.46
N ASP A 15 15.52 -25.41 38.73
CA ASP A 15 14.06 -25.47 38.68
C ASP A 15 13.49 -24.99 37.35
N LEU A 16 14.34 -24.48 36.44
CA LEU A 16 13.96 -24.06 35.10
C LEU A 16 13.13 -25.11 34.33
N PRO A 17 13.43 -26.43 34.37
CA PRO A 17 12.60 -27.44 33.71
C PRO A 17 11.18 -27.56 34.28
N LYS A 18 10.98 -27.21 35.56
CA LYS A 18 9.69 -27.24 36.25
C LYS A 18 8.89 -25.96 36.01
N GLU A 19 9.59 -24.85 35.82
CA GLU A 19 9.04 -23.51 35.65
C GLU A 19 8.88 -23.09 34.17
N PHE A 20 8.71 -24.05 33.24
CA PHE A 20 8.64 -23.80 31.79
C PHE A 20 7.56 -22.77 31.38
N HIS A 21 6.51 -22.62 32.19
CA HIS A 21 5.44 -21.66 31.95
C HIS A 21 5.91 -20.19 32.00
N LEU A 22 6.97 -19.89 32.77
CA LEU A 22 7.59 -18.57 32.83
C LEU A 22 8.29 -18.22 31.50
N MET A 23 8.65 -19.22 30.70
CA MET A 23 9.24 -19.05 29.37
C MET A 23 8.17 -18.99 28.26
N LYS A 24 6.87 -19.01 28.59
CA LYS A 24 5.79 -18.91 27.58
C LYS A 24 5.91 -17.66 26.71
N PHE A 25 6.45 -16.56 27.21
CA PHE A 25 6.65 -15.35 26.40
C PHE A 25 7.64 -15.56 25.24
N LEU A 26 8.62 -16.46 25.38
CA LEU A 26 9.61 -16.78 24.34
C LEU A 26 9.00 -17.60 23.19
N VAL A 27 7.93 -18.34 23.47
CA VAL A 27 7.27 -19.25 22.51
C VAL A 27 5.96 -18.65 21.97
N GLY A 28 5.15 -18.02 22.82
CA GLY A 28 3.80 -17.55 22.49
C GLY A 28 3.76 -16.26 21.68
N SER A 29 4.60 -15.27 22.03
CA SER A 29 4.54 -13.92 21.45
C SER A 29 4.94 -13.87 19.96
N LYS A 30 5.88 -14.72 19.54
CA LYS A 30 6.27 -14.83 18.13
C LYS A 30 5.16 -15.46 17.29
N SER A 31 4.49 -16.49 17.79
CA SER A 31 3.48 -17.21 17.01
C SER A 31 2.21 -16.39 16.75
N GLU A 32 1.74 -15.59 17.71
CA GLU A 32 0.58 -14.72 17.52
C GLU A 32 0.89 -13.54 16.60
N ARG A 33 2.08 -12.94 16.75
CA ARG A 33 2.54 -11.86 15.87
C ARG A 33 2.68 -12.33 14.42
N ILE A 34 3.31 -13.49 14.20
CA ILE A 34 3.45 -14.10 12.86
C ILE A 34 2.07 -14.37 12.25
N LYS A 35 1.14 -14.98 13.00
CA LYS A 35 -0.23 -15.21 12.51
C LYS A 35 -0.97 -13.92 12.17
N LYS A 36 -0.76 -12.85 12.93
CA LYS A 36 -1.36 -11.53 12.66
C LYS A 36 -0.77 -10.89 11.40
N GLU A 37 0.56 -10.94 11.24
CA GLU A 37 1.24 -10.43 10.03
C GLU A 37 0.86 -11.24 8.78
N GLU A 38 0.72 -12.57 8.90
CA GLU A 38 0.22 -13.45 7.84
C GLU A 38 -1.22 -13.12 7.44
N GLN A 39 -2.12 -12.93 8.42
CA GLN A 39 -3.51 -12.59 8.16
C GLN A 39 -3.64 -11.23 7.47
N LEU A 40 -2.90 -10.21 7.94
CA LEU A 40 -2.86 -8.89 7.30
C LEU A 40 -2.36 -8.97 5.86
N SER A 41 -1.31 -9.76 5.60
CA SER A 41 -0.77 -9.96 4.26
C SER A 41 -1.79 -10.65 3.33
N TYR A 42 -2.51 -11.63 3.87
CA TYR A 42 -3.57 -12.33 3.14
C TYR A 42 -4.71 -11.38 2.77
N ASP A 43 -5.20 -10.59 3.73
CA ASP A 43 -6.32 -9.67 3.52
C ASP A 43 -5.94 -8.55 2.53
N ALA A 44 -4.72 -8.00 2.63
CA ALA A 44 -4.20 -7.05 1.66
C ALA A 44 -4.14 -7.67 0.24
N GLY A 45 -3.69 -8.93 0.13
CA GLY A 45 -3.68 -9.67 -1.12
C GLY A 45 -5.07 -9.85 -1.73
N GLN A 46 -6.10 -10.08 -0.91
CA GLN A 46 -7.49 -10.18 -1.36
C GLN A 46 -7.99 -8.85 -1.95
N ILE A 47 -7.65 -7.72 -1.33
CA ILE A 47 -8.05 -6.40 -1.83
C ILE A 47 -7.36 -6.08 -3.15
N VAL A 48 -6.06 -6.36 -3.28
CA VAL A 48 -5.34 -6.20 -4.55
C VAL A 48 -5.95 -7.11 -5.64
N GLY A 49 -6.35 -8.33 -5.27
CA GLY A 49 -7.05 -9.24 -6.18
C GLY A 49 -8.39 -8.67 -6.68
N LYS A 50 -9.24 -8.20 -5.76
CA LYS A 50 -10.51 -7.54 -6.09
C LYS A 50 -10.32 -6.32 -6.98
N MET A 51 -9.34 -5.46 -6.64
CA MET A 51 -9.00 -4.28 -7.44
C MET A 51 -8.59 -4.68 -8.87
N ARG A 52 -7.70 -5.66 -9.01
CA ARG A 52 -7.24 -6.17 -10.31
C ARG A 52 -8.40 -6.72 -11.13
N ASP A 53 -9.26 -7.54 -10.53
CA ASP A 53 -10.40 -8.15 -11.23
C ASP A 53 -11.42 -7.10 -11.67
N ALA A 54 -11.66 -6.07 -10.86
CA ALA A 54 -12.53 -4.94 -11.21
C ALA A 54 -11.93 -4.10 -12.36
N LEU A 55 -10.63 -3.80 -12.31
CA LEU A 55 -9.90 -3.09 -13.37
C LEU A 55 -9.86 -3.89 -14.67
N LYS A 56 -9.68 -5.21 -14.61
CA LYS A 56 -9.64 -6.09 -15.79
C LYS A 56 -10.89 -5.95 -16.66
N LYS A 57 -12.06 -5.78 -16.04
CA LYS A 57 -13.34 -5.58 -16.74
C LYS A 57 -13.42 -4.26 -17.54
N GLN A 58 -12.53 -3.31 -17.28
CA GLN A 58 -12.50 -2.00 -17.94
C GLN A 58 -11.58 -1.97 -19.18
N TYR A 59 -10.76 -3.00 -19.38
CA TYR A 59 -9.95 -3.15 -20.58
C TYR A 59 -10.75 -3.84 -21.70
N VAL A 60 -10.48 -3.46 -22.95
CA VAL A 60 -11.22 -3.92 -24.13
C VAL A 60 -10.49 -5.04 -24.89
N ASP A 61 -9.18 -5.22 -24.67
CA ASP A 61 -8.30 -6.13 -25.42
C ASP A 61 -7.37 -6.98 -24.52
N ASP A 62 -6.74 -8.00 -25.13
CA ASP A 62 -5.80 -8.91 -24.45
C ASP A 62 -4.45 -8.23 -24.14
N GLU A 63 -4.07 -7.17 -24.85
CA GLU A 63 -2.96 -6.27 -24.47
C GLU A 63 -3.23 -5.55 -23.13
N GLY A 64 -4.50 -5.57 -22.68
CA GLY A 64 -4.93 -5.15 -21.37
C GLY A 64 -4.23 -5.89 -20.23
N ASP A 65 -3.81 -7.15 -20.38
CA ASP A 65 -3.19 -7.88 -19.25
C ASP A 65 -1.80 -7.34 -18.87
N VAL A 66 -0.98 -6.92 -19.85
CA VAL A 66 0.34 -6.30 -19.56
C VAL A 66 0.15 -4.92 -18.91
N ASN A 67 -0.76 -4.12 -19.46
CA ASN A 67 -1.06 -2.79 -18.95
C ASN A 67 -1.71 -2.83 -17.57
N LEU A 68 -2.64 -3.76 -17.35
CA LEU A 68 -3.29 -4.03 -16.07
C LEU A 68 -2.25 -4.38 -15.01
N ASN A 69 -1.31 -5.28 -15.33
CA ASN A 69 -0.26 -5.67 -14.38
C ASN A 69 0.61 -4.47 -14.01
N LYS A 70 1.04 -3.65 -14.99
CA LYS A 70 1.80 -2.43 -14.73
C LYS A 70 1.02 -1.44 -13.85
N LEU A 71 -0.26 -1.22 -14.17
CA LEU A 71 -1.13 -0.34 -13.39
C LEU A 71 -1.29 -0.85 -11.95
N CYS A 72 -1.55 -2.16 -11.76
CA CYS A 72 -1.69 -2.76 -10.44
C CYS A 72 -0.42 -2.58 -9.61
N VAL A 73 0.77 -2.85 -10.17
CA VAL A 73 2.04 -2.67 -9.45
C VAL A 73 2.24 -1.20 -9.07
N ARG A 74 1.93 -0.25 -9.95
CA ARG A 74 2.05 1.19 -9.66
C ARG A 74 1.07 1.65 -8.58
N LEU A 75 -0.17 1.15 -8.58
CA LEU A 75 -1.16 1.46 -7.53
C LEU A 75 -0.75 0.85 -6.18
N VAL A 76 -0.32 -0.41 -6.16
CA VAL A 76 0.19 -1.07 -4.95
C VAL A 76 1.41 -0.34 -4.40
N PHE A 77 2.31 0.12 -5.28
CA PHE A 77 3.42 0.96 -4.87
C PHE A 77 2.92 2.25 -4.19
N CYS A 78 1.93 2.93 -4.75
CA CYS A 78 1.40 4.17 -4.17
C CYS A 78 0.82 3.93 -2.77
N PHE A 79 0.10 2.82 -2.55
CA PHE A 79 -0.39 2.45 -1.22
C PHE A 79 0.76 2.22 -0.24
N TYR A 80 1.74 1.41 -0.63
CA TYR A 80 2.90 1.13 0.22
C TYR A 80 3.75 2.38 0.48
N ALA A 81 3.85 3.30 -0.48
CA ALA A 81 4.60 4.54 -0.34
C ALA A 81 4.00 5.46 0.73
N GLU A 82 2.68 5.44 0.94
CA GLU A 82 2.03 6.15 2.05
C GLU A 82 2.44 5.56 3.41
N ASP A 83 2.48 4.23 3.52
CA ASP A 83 2.80 3.50 4.76
C ASP A 83 4.30 3.53 5.09
N ALA A 84 5.15 3.55 4.06
CA ALA A 84 6.60 3.63 4.18
C ALA A 84 7.12 5.07 4.32
N GLU A 85 6.24 6.05 4.48
CA GLU A 85 6.55 7.48 4.58
C GLU A 85 7.37 8.04 3.40
N VAL A 86 7.29 7.38 2.24
CA VAL A 86 7.82 7.92 0.98
C VAL A 86 6.88 9.04 0.51
N PHE A 87 5.58 8.80 0.57
CA PHE A 87 4.55 9.83 0.40
C PHE A 87 4.15 10.37 1.77
N LYS A 88 3.55 11.56 1.81
CA LYS A 88 2.89 12.03 3.03
C LYS A 88 1.73 11.07 3.34
N ARG A 89 1.41 10.92 4.63
CA ARG A 89 0.30 10.05 5.05
C ARG A 89 -0.97 10.39 4.27
N ARG A 90 -1.58 9.39 3.62
CA ARG A 90 -2.79 9.50 2.79
C ARG A 90 -2.70 10.43 1.55
N GLN A 91 -1.50 10.86 1.15
CA GLN A 91 -1.34 11.81 0.05
C GLN A 91 -1.94 11.31 -1.28
N PHE A 92 -1.75 10.03 -1.60
CA PHE A 92 -2.26 9.43 -2.83
C PHE A 92 -3.79 9.33 -2.78
N ARG A 93 -4.34 8.82 -1.67
CA ARG A 93 -5.80 8.69 -1.51
C ARG A 93 -6.49 10.05 -1.51
N ASP A 94 -5.94 11.02 -0.80
CA ASP A 94 -6.52 12.36 -0.71
C ASP A 94 -6.40 13.13 -2.04
N TYR A 95 -5.35 12.88 -2.83
CA TYR A 95 -5.25 13.40 -4.20
C TYR A 95 -6.40 12.90 -5.08
N LEU A 96 -6.66 11.58 -5.09
CA LEU A 96 -7.74 11.00 -5.92
C LEU A 96 -9.14 11.32 -5.42
N LYS A 97 -9.33 11.47 -4.10
CA LYS A 97 -10.63 11.70 -3.48
C LYS A 97 -11.32 12.99 -3.97
N ASP A 98 -10.54 14.03 -4.26
CA ASP A 98 -11.07 15.33 -4.70
C ASP A 98 -11.40 15.35 -6.21
N ILE A 99 -11.11 14.25 -6.92
CA ILE A 99 -11.20 14.17 -8.37
C ILE A 99 -12.38 13.27 -8.76
N PRO A 100 -13.26 13.71 -9.68
CA PRO A 100 -14.30 12.85 -10.25
C PRO A 100 -13.70 11.55 -10.83
N VAL A 101 -14.30 10.41 -10.50
CA VAL A 101 -13.77 9.08 -10.86
C VAL A 101 -13.54 8.91 -12.37
N ASN A 102 -14.40 9.50 -13.20
CA ASN A 102 -14.25 9.49 -14.66
C ASN A 102 -13.01 10.24 -15.19
N LYS A 103 -12.27 10.97 -14.34
CA LYS A 103 -11.01 11.64 -14.68
C LYS A 103 -9.78 10.92 -14.16
N TRP A 104 -9.92 9.93 -13.28
CA TRP A 104 -8.79 9.24 -12.64
C TRP A 104 -7.81 8.65 -13.65
N HIS A 105 -8.28 8.16 -14.79
CA HIS A 105 -7.41 7.64 -15.84
C HIS A 105 -6.37 8.65 -16.36
N ARG A 106 -6.69 9.96 -16.37
CA ARG A 106 -5.76 11.04 -16.76
C ARG A 106 -4.90 11.46 -15.59
N GLU A 107 -5.51 11.68 -14.45
CA GLU A 107 -4.83 12.15 -13.25
C GLU A 107 -3.78 11.15 -12.75
N LEU A 108 -4.04 9.85 -12.89
CA LEU A 108 -3.04 8.80 -12.62
C LEU A 108 -1.89 8.82 -13.63
N LYS A 109 -2.11 9.16 -14.91
CA LYS A 109 -1.01 9.32 -15.86
C LYS A 109 -0.14 10.51 -15.49
N ASP A 110 -0.77 11.63 -15.12
CA ASP A 110 -0.06 12.83 -14.70
C ASP A 110 0.72 12.59 -13.40
N LEU A 111 0.13 11.88 -12.45
CA LEU A 111 0.82 11.46 -11.24
C LEU A 111 2.02 10.57 -11.56
N PHE A 112 1.86 9.53 -12.37
CA PHE A 112 2.96 8.63 -12.71
C PHE A 112 4.09 9.35 -13.46
N ARG A 113 3.76 10.34 -14.29
CA ARG A 113 4.76 11.24 -14.89
C ARG A 113 5.51 12.01 -13.81
N VAL A 114 4.80 12.66 -12.89
CA VAL A 114 5.43 13.47 -11.81
C VAL A 114 6.30 12.63 -10.88
N LEU A 115 5.89 11.39 -10.56
CA LEU A 115 6.71 10.44 -9.80
C LEU A 115 8.00 10.05 -10.56
N ASN A 116 8.01 10.19 -11.89
CA ASN A 116 9.15 9.93 -12.77
C ASN A 116 9.88 11.20 -13.25
N THR A 117 9.51 12.39 -12.77
CA THR A 117 10.16 13.66 -13.15
C THR A 117 10.77 14.33 -11.92
N SER A 118 12.04 14.71 -12.00
CA SER A 118 12.70 15.39 -10.88
C SER A 118 12.03 16.76 -10.61
N PRO A 119 12.02 17.25 -9.36
CA PRO A 119 11.26 18.46 -9.02
C PRO A 119 11.62 19.70 -9.84
N ASP A 120 12.88 19.81 -10.26
CA ASP A 120 13.42 20.90 -11.08
C ASP A 120 13.03 20.83 -12.56
N GLU A 121 12.63 19.65 -13.05
CA GLU A 121 12.18 19.43 -14.43
C GLU A 121 10.64 19.47 -14.58
N ARG A 122 9.91 19.60 -13.46
CA ARG A 122 8.45 19.63 -13.49
C ARG A 122 7.92 20.91 -14.09
N ASN A 123 6.76 20.80 -14.74
CA ASN A 123 6.05 21.97 -15.23
C ASN A 123 5.51 22.78 -14.03
N PRO A 124 5.92 24.05 -13.87
CA PRO A 124 5.51 24.87 -12.73
C PRO A 124 4.02 25.23 -12.75
N TYR A 125 3.33 25.01 -13.87
CA TYR A 125 1.89 25.24 -14.02
C TYR A 125 1.02 24.00 -13.75
N ASP A 126 1.65 22.85 -13.45
CA ASP A 126 0.90 21.66 -13.00
C ASP A 126 0.26 21.92 -11.62
N ASP A 127 -0.76 21.13 -11.27
CA ASP A 127 -1.45 21.25 -9.98
C ASP A 127 -0.45 21.17 -8.81
N ALA A 128 -0.60 22.07 -7.83
CA ALA A 128 0.31 22.13 -6.68
C ALA A 128 0.29 20.83 -5.84
N LYS A 129 -0.87 20.17 -5.68
CA LYS A 129 -0.98 18.87 -5.00
C LYS A 129 -0.24 17.78 -5.77
N LEU A 130 -0.27 17.85 -7.10
CA LEU A 130 0.45 16.93 -7.96
C LEU A 130 1.97 17.14 -7.83
N ASN A 131 2.43 18.39 -7.91
CA ASN A 131 3.84 18.74 -7.76
C ASN A 131 4.41 18.51 -6.36
N ASP A 132 3.57 18.28 -5.35
CA ASP A 132 3.96 17.95 -3.97
C ASP A 132 4.33 16.47 -3.77
N PHE A 133 4.10 15.59 -4.76
CA PHE A 133 4.57 14.21 -4.70
C PHE A 133 6.09 14.12 -4.88
N PRO A 134 6.79 13.20 -4.20
CA PRO A 134 8.23 13.06 -4.34
C PRO A 134 8.62 12.52 -5.71
N TYR A 135 9.87 12.73 -6.09
CA TYR A 135 10.48 12.02 -7.21
C TYR A 135 10.96 10.65 -6.74
N VAL A 136 10.65 9.59 -7.51
CA VAL A 136 10.89 8.20 -7.09
C VAL A 136 11.79 7.43 -8.05
N ASN A 137 12.36 8.10 -9.07
CA ASN A 137 13.22 7.58 -10.15
C ASN A 137 13.34 6.04 -10.21
N GLY A 138 12.35 5.39 -10.80
CA GLY A 138 12.35 3.94 -10.91
C GLY A 138 11.97 3.52 -12.31
N GLY A 139 12.60 2.44 -12.80
CA GLY A 139 12.10 1.70 -13.96
C GLY A 139 10.64 1.25 -13.83
N LEU A 140 10.03 1.39 -12.63
CA LEU A 140 8.61 1.20 -12.38
C LEU A 140 7.72 2.27 -13.04
N PHE A 141 8.11 3.55 -12.96
CA PHE A 141 7.34 4.67 -13.53
C PHE A 141 7.92 5.15 -14.87
N GLY A 142 9.19 4.87 -15.14
CA GLY A 142 9.79 5.06 -16.45
C GLY A 142 9.38 4.00 -17.48
N GLY A 143 9.55 4.31 -18.76
CA GLY A 143 9.39 3.35 -19.85
C GLY A 143 7.95 3.02 -20.23
N ASN A 144 7.55 3.49 -21.41
CA ASN A 144 6.28 3.25 -22.13
C ASN A 144 5.02 3.84 -21.48
N ASP A 145 4.26 4.58 -22.29
CA ASP A 145 2.89 4.97 -21.98
C ASP A 145 2.07 3.72 -21.68
N ILE A 146 1.63 3.59 -20.42
CA ILE A 146 0.68 2.54 -20.06
C ILE A 146 -0.72 2.98 -20.47
N ILE A 147 -1.50 2.01 -20.94
CA ILE A 147 -2.93 2.21 -21.15
C ILE A 147 -3.60 2.07 -19.79
N ILE A 148 -4.16 3.17 -19.29
CA ILE A 148 -4.99 3.20 -18.09
C ILE A 148 -6.45 3.28 -18.54
N PRO A 149 -7.33 2.35 -18.11
CA PRO A 149 -8.72 2.33 -18.51
C PRO A 149 -9.48 3.39 -17.68
N ASN A 150 -10.77 3.54 -17.97
CA ASN A 150 -11.63 4.31 -17.08
C ASN A 150 -11.87 3.58 -15.76
N PHE A 151 -12.17 4.35 -14.73
CA PHE A 151 -12.51 3.85 -13.41
C PHE A 151 -14.02 3.95 -13.20
N THR A 152 -14.56 3.06 -12.38
CA THR A 152 -15.94 3.08 -11.91
C THR A 152 -15.96 3.44 -10.43
N GLU A 153 -17.11 3.87 -9.91
CA GLU A 153 -17.29 4.14 -8.48
C GLU A 153 -16.95 2.91 -7.61
N GLU A 154 -17.21 1.69 -8.10
CA GLU A 154 -16.79 0.44 -7.44
C GLU A 154 -15.27 0.36 -7.27
N ILE A 155 -14.50 0.68 -8.33
CA ILE A 155 -13.03 0.66 -8.27
C ILE A 155 -12.53 1.79 -7.37
N ALA A 156 -13.18 2.96 -7.41
CA ALA A 156 -12.83 4.08 -6.55
C ALA A 156 -13.00 3.76 -5.06
N ASP A 157 -14.11 3.10 -4.70
CA ASP A 157 -14.36 2.64 -3.33
C ASP A 157 -13.29 1.63 -2.88
N ILE A 158 -12.90 0.69 -3.75
CA ILE A 158 -11.83 -0.26 -3.44
C ILE A 158 -10.51 0.48 -3.13
N ILE A 159 -10.15 1.44 -3.97
CA ILE A 159 -8.87 2.17 -3.86
C ILE A 159 -8.83 3.11 -2.65
N LEU A 160 -9.92 3.84 -2.37
CA LEU A 160 -9.94 4.84 -1.30
C LEU A 160 -10.19 4.24 0.08
N ASN A 161 -11.04 3.22 0.15
CA ASN A 161 -11.60 2.77 1.43
C ASN A 161 -11.09 1.38 1.84
N SER A 162 -10.76 0.48 0.92
CA SER A 162 -10.40 -0.90 1.30
C SER A 162 -9.06 -1.00 2.04
N ALA A 163 -8.13 -0.08 1.80
CA ALA A 163 -6.86 -0.06 2.52
C ALA A 163 -6.94 0.65 3.90
N CYS A 164 -8.09 1.21 4.28
CA CYS A 164 -8.28 1.76 5.63
C CYS A 164 -8.61 0.69 6.68
N GLU A 165 -8.90 -0.55 6.28
CA GLU A 165 -9.20 -1.65 7.22
C GLU A 165 -7.94 -2.22 7.91
N PHE A 166 -6.74 -1.78 7.51
CA PHE A 166 -5.46 -2.26 8.03
C PHE A 166 -4.70 -1.27 8.92
N ASP A 167 -5.22 -0.04 9.07
CA ASP A 167 -4.67 1.02 9.93
C ASP A 167 -4.97 0.80 11.43
#